data_AF-A0A3A8K5K5-F1
#
_entry.id   AF-A0A3A8K5K5-F1
#
_cell.length_a   1.000
_cell.length_b   1.000
_cell.length_c   1.000
_cell.angle_alpha   90.00
_cell.angle_beta   90.00
_cell.angle_gamma   90.00
#
_symmetry.space_group_name_H-M   'P 1'
#
loop_
_entity.id
_entity.type
_entity.pdbx_description
1 polymer ?
#
loop_
_entity_poly.entity_id
_entity_poly.type
_entity_poly.pdbx_seq_one_letter_code
_entity_poly.pdbx_strand_id
1 'polypeptide(L)'
;MVLQLEGQWLRQFPSGEARALPAPAWLESRPGTTLSLIRQNRAYALTPPPTEIAGTGCQESLLFFTGDGSSCGELTLPLGGASCFGRRLGVGVDGTVVQQIDLNIPANNQCAWRWWSRLLR
;
A
#
# COMPACT_ATOMS: atom_id res chain seq x y z
N MET A 1 15.38 -5.01 -5.66
CA MET A 1 15.16 -4.04 -4.55
C MET A 1 14.99 -2.65 -5.15
N VAL A 2 14.19 -1.77 -4.56
CA VAL A 2 14.01 -0.39 -5.02
C VAL A 2 14.15 0.57 -3.83
N LEU A 3 14.89 1.65 -4.01
CA LEU A 3 15.13 2.68 -2.99
C LEU A 3 14.10 3.79 -3.10
N GLN A 4 13.51 4.11 -1.96
CA GLN A 4 12.68 5.29 -1.75
C GLN A 4 13.39 6.24 -0.78
N LEU A 5 13.35 7.54 -1.09
CA LEU A 5 13.85 8.60 -0.21
C LEU A 5 12.84 9.76 -0.26
N GLU A 6 12.40 10.24 0.90
CA GLU A 6 11.41 11.34 1.00
C GLU A 6 10.13 11.08 0.16
N GLY A 7 9.70 9.82 0.10
CA GLY A 7 8.56 9.39 -0.70
C GLY A 7 8.83 9.25 -2.21
N GLN A 8 10.00 9.65 -2.70
CA GLN A 8 10.37 9.52 -4.11
C GLN A 8 11.04 8.18 -4.39
N TRP A 9 10.60 7.49 -5.45
CA TRP A 9 11.24 6.27 -5.93
C TRP A 9 12.40 6.63 -6.86
N LEU A 10 13.64 6.32 -6.44
CA LEU A 10 14.82 6.87 -7.10
C LEU A 10 15.63 5.84 -7.89
N ARG A 11 15.87 4.66 -7.30
CA ARG A 11 16.81 3.67 -7.84
C ARG A 11 16.30 2.26 -7.69
N GLN A 12 16.54 1.44 -8.70
CA GLN A 12 16.38 0.00 -8.66
C GLN A 12 17.76 -0.67 -8.56
N PHE A 13 17.81 -1.73 -7.77
CA PHE A 13 18.95 -2.61 -7.61
C PHE A 13 18.53 -4.01 -8.07
N PRO A 14 18.86 -4.40 -9.32
CA PRO A 14 18.65 -5.75 -9.81
C PRO A 14 19.41 -6.76 -8.96
N SER A 15 18.84 -7.95 -8.79
CA SER A 15 19.49 -9.01 -8.02
C SER A 15 20.75 -9.50 -8.74
N GLY A 16 21.86 -9.63 -8.01
CA GLY A 16 23.12 -10.14 -8.55
C GLY A 16 23.92 -9.13 -9.38
N GLU A 17 23.47 -7.87 -9.47
CA GLU A 17 24.17 -6.82 -10.21
C GLU A 17 24.71 -5.75 -9.25
N ALA A 18 25.98 -5.37 -9.41
CA ALA A 18 26.63 -4.30 -8.65
C ALA A 18 26.39 -2.91 -9.28
N ARG A 19 25.18 -2.65 -9.80
CA ARG A 19 24.81 -1.35 -10.39
C ARG A 19 23.43 -0.89 -9.91
N ALA A 20 23.28 0.42 -9.80
CA ALA A 20 22.00 1.07 -9.56
C ALA A 20 21.42 1.54 -10.91
N LEU A 21 20.18 1.17 -11.19
CA LEU A 21 19.41 1.67 -12.33
C LEU A 21 18.42 2.74 -11.85
N PRO A 22 17.86 3.57 -12.75
CA PRO A 22 16.69 4.38 -12.43
C PRO A 22 15.56 3.51 -11.86
N ALA A 23 14.71 4.09 -11.02
CA ALA A 23 13.49 3.41 -10.60
C ALA A 23 12.64 3.05 -11.84
N PRO A 24 11.89 1.92 -11.81
CA PRO A 24 10.91 1.64 -12.85
C PRO A 24 9.93 2.80 -13.00
N ALA A 25 9.56 3.13 -14.24
CA ALA A 25 8.64 4.23 -14.53
C ALA A 25 7.30 4.11 -13.78
N TRP A 26 6.82 2.89 -13.54
CA TRP A 26 5.58 2.66 -12.80
C TRP A 26 5.69 2.97 -11.30
N LEU A 27 6.89 2.93 -10.72
CA LEU A 27 7.14 3.41 -9.35
C LEU A 27 7.43 4.89 -9.35
N GLU A 28 8.27 5.36 -10.27
CA GLU A 28 8.65 6.78 -10.39
C GLU A 28 7.42 7.69 -10.54
N SER A 29 6.41 7.25 -11.29
CA SER A 29 5.15 8.00 -11.46
C SER A 29 4.21 7.98 -10.24
N ARG A 30 4.62 7.36 -9.13
CA ARG A 30 3.79 7.10 -7.94
C ARG A 30 4.56 7.41 -6.64
N PRO A 31 4.97 8.66 -6.41
CA PRO A 31 5.61 9.05 -5.16
C PRO A 31 4.66 8.95 -3.97
N GLY A 32 5.21 8.87 -2.76
CA GLY A 32 4.47 8.78 -1.49
C GLY A 32 3.78 7.43 -1.27
N THR A 33 3.91 6.49 -2.20
CA THR A 33 3.33 5.15 -2.09
C THR A 33 4.25 4.21 -1.30
N THR A 34 3.68 3.19 -0.65
CA THR A 34 4.43 2.11 -0.01
C THR A 34 4.36 0.85 -0.88
N LEU A 35 5.51 0.23 -1.15
CA LEU A 35 5.61 -1.00 -1.95
C LEU A 35 5.62 -2.25 -1.06
N SER A 36 4.73 -3.19 -1.37
CA SER A 36 4.67 -4.51 -0.75
C SER A 36 4.86 -5.61 -1.78
N LEU A 37 5.69 -6.60 -1.45
CA LEU A 37 5.90 -7.79 -2.26
C LEU A 37 4.81 -8.81 -1.94
N ILE A 38 4.08 -9.28 -2.95
CA ILE A 38 2.98 -10.24 -2.79
C ILE A 38 3.20 -11.47 -3.68
N ARG A 39 2.38 -12.52 -3.48
CA ARG A 39 2.46 -13.79 -4.25
C ARG A 39 3.88 -14.40 -4.33
N GLN A 40 4.61 -14.36 -3.22
CA GLN A 40 6.00 -14.82 -3.14
C GLN A 40 6.95 -14.04 -4.07
N ASN A 41 6.87 -12.71 -4.03
CA ASN A 41 7.72 -11.80 -4.84
C ASN A 41 7.50 -11.92 -6.36
N ARG A 42 6.32 -12.39 -6.79
CA ARG A 42 5.94 -12.48 -8.21
C ARG A 42 5.01 -11.36 -8.67
N ALA A 43 4.48 -10.60 -7.72
CA ALA A 43 3.64 -9.44 -7.97
C ALA A 43 3.87 -8.39 -6.88
N TYR A 44 3.40 -7.18 -7.16
CA TYR A 44 3.55 -6.02 -6.29
C TYR A 44 2.20 -5.44 -5.92
N ALA A 45 2.07 -5.00 -4.67
CA ALA A 45 0.98 -4.14 -4.22
C ALA A 45 1.57 -2.79 -3.83
N LEU A 46 1.05 -1.72 -4.41
CA LEU A 46 1.34 -0.34 -4.00
C LEU A 46 0.20 0.17 -3.13
N THR A 47 0.55 0.70 -1.97
CA THR A 47 -0.37 1.39 -1.07
C THR A 47 -0.20 2.89 -1.28
N PRO A 48 -1.12 3.57 -2.00
CA PRO A 48 -1.09 5.02 -2.10
C PRO A 48 -1.41 5.70 -0.76
N PRO A 49 -1.06 6.99 -0.61
CA PRO A 49 -1.59 7.81 0.46
C PRO A 49 -3.12 7.73 0.48
N PRO A 50 -3.74 7.64 1.66
CA PRO A 50 -5.19 7.59 1.76
C PRO A 50 -5.83 8.89 1.26
N THR A 51 -7.02 8.79 0.69
CA THR A 51 -7.77 9.92 0.14
C THR A 51 -8.95 10.28 1.02
N GLU A 52 -9.03 11.55 1.42
CA GLU A 52 -10.20 12.08 2.14
C GLU A 52 -11.35 12.31 1.16
N ILE A 53 -12.48 11.65 1.37
CA ILE A 53 -13.69 11.80 0.55
C ILE A 53 -14.70 12.63 1.33
N ALA A 54 -14.96 13.84 0.84
CA ALA A 54 -15.86 14.79 1.49
C ALA A 54 -17.23 14.16 1.81
N GLY A 55 -17.67 14.32 3.07
CA GLY A 55 -18.94 13.79 3.56
C GLY A 55 -19.01 12.27 3.76
N THR A 56 -17.94 11.54 3.42
CA THR A 56 -17.88 10.08 3.49
C THR A 56 -16.82 9.60 4.48
N GLY A 57 -15.63 10.20 4.44
CA GLY A 57 -14.50 9.87 5.31
C GLY A 57 -13.29 9.37 4.51
N CYS A 58 -12.47 8.54 5.13
CA CYS A 58 -11.19 8.14 4.56
C CYS A 58 -11.25 6.88 3.71
N GLN A 59 -10.85 7.03 2.45
CA GLN A 59 -10.75 5.97 1.45
C GLN A 59 -9.30 5.49 1.30
N GLU A 60 -9.11 4.20 1.48
CA GLU A 60 -7.83 3.51 1.28
C GLU A 60 -7.96 2.53 0.10
N SER A 61 -6.89 2.36 -0.68
CA SER A 61 -6.86 1.42 -1.80
C SER A 61 -5.51 0.73 -1.95
N LEU A 62 -5.45 -0.27 -2.81
CA LEU A 62 -4.24 -0.98 -3.21
C LEU A 62 -4.19 -1.07 -4.73
N LEU A 63 -3.06 -0.69 -5.31
CA LEU A 63 -2.80 -0.84 -6.75
C LEU A 63 -1.93 -2.08 -6.99
N PHE A 64 -2.29 -2.91 -7.96
CA PHE A 64 -1.59 -4.16 -8.23
C PHE A 64 -0.79 -4.11 -9.52
N PHE A 65 0.42 -4.67 -9.45
CA PHE A 65 1.32 -4.79 -10.59
C PHE A 65 1.88 -6.20 -10.68
N THR A 66 2.06 -6.68 -11.90
CA THR A 66 2.79 -7.92 -12.19
C THR A 66 4.29 -7.76 -11.94
N GLY A 67 5.04 -8.86 -11.92
CA GLY A 67 6.48 -8.85 -11.68
C GLY A 67 7.31 -7.99 -12.66
N ASP A 68 6.78 -7.76 -13.87
CA ASP A 68 7.37 -6.89 -14.91
C ASP A 68 6.90 -5.42 -14.83
N GLY A 69 6.01 -5.09 -13.88
CA GLY A 69 5.51 -3.72 -13.69
C GLY A 69 4.25 -3.38 -14.49
N SER A 70 3.60 -4.34 -15.15
CA SER A 70 2.31 -4.12 -15.81
C SER A 70 1.20 -3.93 -14.76
N SER A 71 0.33 -2.94 -14.97
CA SER A 71 -0.81 -2.71 -14.09
C SER A 71 -1.83 -3.84 -14.21
N CYS A 72 -2.26 -4.40 -13.08
CA CYS A 72 -3.19 -5.51 -13.00
C CYS A 72 -4.57 -5.10 -12.45
N GLY A 73 -4.67 -3.96 -11.78
CA GLY A 73 -5.93 -3.44 -11.25
C GLY A 73 -5.77 -2.70 -9.92
N GLU A 74 -6.92 -2.35 -9.34
CA GLU A 74 -7.02 -1.66 -8.06
C GLU A 74 -8.05 -2.36 -7.17
N LEU A 75 -7.77 -2.39 -5.87
CA LEU A 75 -8.72 -2.78 -4.83
C LEU A 75 -8.99 -1.59 -3.93
N THR A 76 -10.22 -1.09 -3.98
CA THR A 76 -10.74 -0.10 -3.03
C THR A 76 -11.23 -0.82 -1.79
N LEU A 77 -10.68 -0.49 -0.62
CA LEU A 77 -11.12 -1.05 0.65
C LEU A 77 -12.39 -0.34 1.12
N PRO A 78 -13.17 -0.90 2.05
CA PRO A 78 -14.21 -0.10 2.70
C PRO A 78 -13.56 1.10 3.42
N LEU A 79 -14.39 2.07 3.82
CA LEU A 79 -13.90 3.24 4.55
C LEU A 79 -13.21 2.81 5.84
N GLY A 80 -12.07 3.42 6.13
CA GLY A 80 -11.34 3.18 7.37
C GLY A 80 -12.01 3.92 8.54
N GLY A 81 -12.47 5.14 8.30
CA GLY A 81 -12.97 6.02 9.36
C GLY A 81 -13.29 7.41 8.85
N ALA A 82 -13.53 8.34 9.77
CA ALA A 82 -14.02 9.68 9.41
C ALA A 82 -12.92 10.63 8.91
N SER A 83 -11.63 10.30 9.14
CA SER A 83 -10.49 11.09 8.68
C SER A 83 -9.32 10.19 8.28
N CYS A 84 -8.52 10.66 7.32
CA CYS A 84 -7.27 10.02 6.88
C CYS A 84 -6.03 10.33 7.74
N PHE A 85 -6.12 11.26 8.68
CA PHE A 85 -4.98 11.62 9.50
C PHE A 85 -4.51 10.46 10.40
N GLY A 86 -3.22 10.14 10.34
CA GLY A 86 -2.60 9.11 11.19
C GLY A 86 -3.04 7.67 10.91
N ARG A 87 -3.77 7.42 9.81
CA ARG A 87 -4.22 6.07 9.45
C ARG A 87 -3.08 5.18 9.00
N ARG A 88 -3.29 3.88 9.17
CA ARG A 88 -2.35 2.84 8.76
C ARG A 88 -3.05 1.73 7.99
N LEU A 89 -2.53 1.46 6.79
CA LEU A 89 -2.82 0.28 5.99
C LEU A 89 -1.52 -0.50 5.83
N GLY A 90 -1.58 -1.80 6.15
CA GLY A 90 -0.44 -2.70 6.07
C GLY A 90 -0.75 -3.94 5.25
N VAL A 91 0.28 -4.47 4.61
CA VAL A 91 0.24 -5.76 3.91
C VAL A 91 1.25 -6.69 4.56
N GLY A 92 0.78 -7.79 5.13
CA GLY A 92 1.61 -8.85 5.68
C GLY A 92 2.30 -9.66 4.58
N VAL A 93 3.42 -10.30 4.93
CA VAL A 93 4.22 -11.13 4.01
C VAL A 93 3.46 -12.31 3.40
N ASP A 94 2.39 -12.76 4.06
CA ASP A 94 1.51 -13.83 3.60
C ASP A 94 0.34 -13.32 2.72
N GLY A 95 0.32 -12.02 2.41
CA GLY A 95 -0.72 -11.36 1.64
C GLY A 95 -1.93 -10.92 2.46
N THR A 96 -1.86 -10.95 3.80
CA THR A 96 -2.92 -10.43 4.66
C THR A 96 -2.95 -8.90 4.61
N VAL A 97 -4.12 -8.33 4.32
CA VAL A 97 -4.31 -6.87 4.36
C VAL A 97 -4.86 -6.51 5.74
N VAL A 98 -4.24 -5.53 6.40
CA VAL A 98 -4.60 -5.07 7.74
C VAL A 98 -4.86 -3.57 7.69
N GLN A 99 -6.09 -3.17 8.01
CA GLN A 99 -6.52 -1.78 7.95
C GLN A 99 -6.95 -1.32 9.33
N GLN A 100 -6.41 -0.18 9.77
CA GLN A 100 -6.90 0.49 10.96
C GLN A 100 -8.32 0.99 10.70
N ILE A 101 -9.22 0.85 11.66
CA ILE A 101 -10.60 1.34 11.54
C ILE A 101 -11.02 2.16 12.75
N ASP A 102 -11.98 3.05 12.54
CA ASP A 102 -12.64 3.77 13.61
C ASP A 102 -13.84 2.92 14.06
N LEU A 103 -13.87 2.54 15.33
CA LEU A 103 -15.09 2.04 15.95
C LEU A 103 -15.73 3.24 16.65
N ASN A 104 -16.91 3.67 16.21
CA ASN A 104 -17.68 4.73 16.86
C ASN A 104 -18.21 4.24 18.23
N ILE A 105 -17.30 3.95 19.16
CA ILE A 105 -17.60 3.46 20.51
C ILE A 105 -17.27 4.60 21.49
N PRO A 106 -18.28 5.25 22.09
CA PRO A 106 -18.13 6.47 22.89
C PRO A 106 -17.18 6.40 24.09
N ALA A 107 -16.75 5.21 24.51
CA ALA A 107 -15.97 4.99 25.73
C ALA A 107 -14.52 4.52 25.47
N ASN A 108 -14.09 4.39 24.22
CA ASN A 108 -12.82 3.76 23.91
C ASN A 108 -12.07 4.43 22.75
N ASN A 109 -10.94 5.05 23.06
CA ASN A 109 -10.01 5.63 22.09
C ASN A 109 -9.09 4.55 21.44
N GLN A 110 -9.52 3.29 21.43
CA GLN A 110 -8.66 2.19 20.97
C GLN A 110 -8.53 2.15 19.46
N CYS A 111 -7.29 1.86 19.04
CA CYS A 111 -6.97 1.46 17.69
C CYS A 111 -7.68 0.13 17.40
N ALA A 112 -8.74 0.18 16.60
CA ALA A 112 -9.36 -1.02 16.07
C ALA A 112 -8.78 -1.37 14.70
N TRP A 113 -8.83 -2.64 14.37
CA TRP A 113 -8.27 -3.18 13.15
C TRP A 113 -9.25 -4.17 12.54
N ARG A 114 -9.32 -4.16 11.22
CA ARG A 114 -9.89 -5.26 10.44
C ARG A 114 -8.82 -5.83 9.54
N TRP A 115 -8.97 -7.11 9.19
CA TRP A 115 -8.02 -7.77 8.32
C TRP A 115 -8.69 -8.76 7.39
N TRP A 116 -8.07 -8.95 6.23
CA TRP A 116 -8.44 -9.97 5.26
C TRP A 116 -7.26 -10.91 5.10
N SER A 117 -7.36 -12.09 5.73
CA SER A 117 -6.30 -13.09 5.73
C SER A 117 -6.00 -13.56 4.31
N ARG A 118 -4.74 -13.50 3.90
CA ARG A 118 -4.26 -14.00 2.59
C ARG A 118 -5.01 -13.45 1.37
N LEU A 119 -5.57 -12.24 1.47
CA LEU A 119 -6.31 -11.60 0.37
C LEU A 119 -5.47 -11.48 -0.92
N LEU A 120 -4.16 -11.24 -0.76
CA LEU A 120 -3.23 -10.99 -1.86
C LEU A 120 -2.36 -12.21 -2.21
N ARG A 121 -2.73 -13.41 -1.73
CA ARG A 121 -1.99 -14.64 -2.00
C ARG A 121 -2.23 -15.16 -3.39
#